data_AF-A0A6A6DWJ5-F1
#
_entry.id   AF-A0A6A6DWJ5-F1
#
_cell.length_a   1.000
_cell.length_b   1.000
_cell.length_c   1.000
_cell.angle_alpha   90.00
_cell.angle_beta   90.00
_cell.angle_gamma   90.00
#
_symmetry.space_group_name_H-M   'P 1'
#
loop_
_entity.id
_entity.type
_entity.pdbx_description
1 polymer ?
#
loop_
_entity_poly.entity_id
_entity_poly.type
_entity_poly.pdbx_seq_one_letter_code
_entity_poly.pdbx_strand_id
1 'polypeptide(L)'
;MHPEYFNSSLELADPLLYDRLIRRFQTAAEREAEVREKGFSGVVSASLMRSEKIEALHNPNPNSLFAYKRGSRGEILAEEKDEVPTTKEEGREWWVDEMRQRFLRGDDDDFDYRTVDGSDKYDDPEEERDIQDAYFDSMEPDWDTDGEGGEKILTGETGIQDY
;
A
#
# COMPACT_ATOMS: atom_id res chain seq x y z
N MET A 1 15.01 1.89 -4.82
CA MET A 1 14.08 2.18 -3.70
C MET A 1 14.64 3.36 -2.90
N HIS A 2 13.80 4.33 -2.55
CA HIS A 2 14.18 5.44 -1.68
C HIS A 2 14.02 5.02 -0.21
N PRO A 3 15.11 4.66 0.51
CA PRO A 3 15.01 4.22 1.90
C PRO A 3 14.51 5.32 2.84
N GLU A 4 14.68 6.59 2.43
CA GLU A 4 14.23 7.79 3.16
C GLU A 4 12.71 7.86 3.34
N TYR A 5 11.93 7.16 2.51
CA TYR A 5 10.47 7.09 2.66
C TYR A 5 10.07 6.34 3.94
N PHE A 6 10.84 5.31 4.32
CA PHE A 6 10.55 4.48 5.50
C PHE A 6 11.06 5.09 6.82
N ASN A 7 10.86 6.39 7.00
CA ASN A 7 11.30 7.13 8.18
C ASN A 7 10.24 7.13 9.30
N SER A 8 10.53 7.80 10.41
CA SER A 8 9.70 7.85 11.61
C SER A 8 8.35 8.58 11.44
N SER A 9 8.09 9.25 10.32
CA SER A 9 6.78 9.86 10.02
C SER A 9 5.70 8.82 9.76
N LEU A 10 6.06 7.67 9.16
CA LEU A 10 5.11 6.60 8.85
C LEU A 10 4.46 5.98 10.09
N GLU A 11 5.04 6.16 11.28
CA GLU A 11 4.44 5.73 12.55
C GLU A 11 3.04 6.34 12.78
N LEU A 12 2.80 7.54 12.22
CA LEU A 12 1.54 8.28 12.34
C LEU A 12 0.52 7.92 11.26
N ALA A 13 0.96 7.36 10.12
CA ALA A 13 0.09 7.04 9.00
C ALA A 13 -0.92 5.92 9.32
N ASP A 14 -0.51 4.92 10.11
CA ASP A 14 -1.43 3.93 10.68
C ASP A 14 -1.00 3.57 12.12
N PRO A 15 -1.50 4.31 13.13
CA PRO A 15 -1.09 4.12 14.51
C PRO A 15 -1.55 2.77 15.08
N LEU A 16 -2.61 2.18 14.54
CA LEU A 16 -3.16 0.90 15.00
C LEU A 16 -2.34 -0.27 14.45
N LEU A 17 -1.91 -0.17 13.20
CA LEU A 17 -1.04 -1.16 12.56
C LEU A 17 0.38 -1.11 13.13
N TYR A 18 0.94 0.09 13.32
CA TYR A 18 2.26 0.28 13.91
C TYR A 18 2.36 -0.32 15.34
N ASP A 19 1.33 -0.11 16.16
CA ASP A 19 1.26 -0.66 17.51
C ASP A 19 1.32 -2.21 17.51
N ARG A 20 0.69 -2.84 16.51
CA ARG A 20 0.59 -4.29 16.40
C ARG A 20 1.83 -4.93 15.79
N LEU A 21 2.36 -4.36 14.71
CA LEU A 21 3.46 -4.94 13.95
C LEU A 21 4.83 -4.59 14.53
N ILE A 22 4.99 -3.40 15.12
CA ILE A 22 6.28 -2.91 15.62
C ILE A 22 6.29 -2.86 17.15
N ARG A 23 5.34 -2.14 17.77
CA ARG A 23 5.38 -1.85 19.21
C ARG A 23 5.15 -3.07 20.11
N ARG A 24 4.44 -4.09 19.60
CA ARG A 24 4.30 -5.42 20.25
C ARG A 24 5.64 -6.08 20.55
N PHE A 25 6.60 -5.98 19.63
CA PHE A 25 7.92 -6.62 19.75
C PHE A 25 8.95 -5.73 20.42
N GLN A 26 8.62 -4.44 20.62
CA GLN A 26 9.50 -3.50 21.29
C GLN A 26 9.51 -3.75 22.81
N THR A 27 10.70 -3.98 23.34
CA THR A 27 10.92 -4.19 24.77
C THR A 27 10.69 -2.91 25.57
N ALA A 28 10.40 -3.05 26.88
CA ALA A 28 10.26 -1.90 27.77
C ALA A 28 11.53 -1.04 27.80
N ALA A 29 12.71 -1.66 27.72
CA ALA A 29 13.99 -0.96 27.69
C ALA A 29 14.19 -0.13 26.40
N GLU A 30 13.81 -0.66 25.24
CA GLU A 30 13.86 0.08 23.96
C GLU A 30 12.90 1.28 23.98
N ARG A 31 11.69 1.12 24.52
CA ARG A 31 10.74 2.24 24.67
C ARG A 31 11.27 3.31 25.60
N GLU A 32 11.84 2.93 26.74
CA GLU A 32 12.42 3.91 27.67
C GLU A 32 13.61 4.65 27.06
N ALA A 33 14.43 3.98 26.25
CA ALA A 33 15.51 4.61 25.50
C ALA A 33 14.97 5.63 24.49
N GLU A 34 13.95 5.25 23.71
CA GLU A 34 13.30 6.12 22.74
C GLU A 34 12.60 7.32 23.40
N VAL A 35 11.92 7.10 24.53
CA VAL A 35 11.32 8.18 25.34
C VAL A 35 12.39 9.11 25.89
N ARG A 36 13.55 8.58 26.29
CA ARG A 36 14.67 9.38 26.79
C ARG A 36 15.34 10.19 25.68
N GLU A 37 15.41 9.63 24.47
CA GLU A 37 15.94 10.29 23.29
C GLU A 37 14.98 11.38 22.77
N LYS A 38 13.68 11.07 22.67
CA LYS A 38 12.64 12.02 22.24
C LYS A 38 12.35 13.08 23.33
N GLY A 39 12.62 12.83 24.60
CA GLY A 39 12.48 13.84 25.67
C GLY A 39 11.07 14.46 25.73
N PHE A 40 10.97 15.79 25.73
CA PHE A 40 9.69 16.51 25.76
C PHE A 40 8.86 16.31 24.49
N SER A 41 9.51 16.20 23.31
CA SER A 41 8.78 15.92 22.07
C SER A 41 8.15 14.52 22.10
N GLY A 42 8.70 13.59 22.88
CA GLY A 42 8.12 12.28 23.15
C GLY A 42 6.78 12.33 23.90
N VAL A 43 6.59 13.28 24.81
CA VAL A 43 5.31 13.44 25.55
C VAL A 43 4.22 13.99 24.64
N VAL A 44 4.60 14.94 23.77
CA VAL A 44 3.70 15.52 22.77
C VAL A 44 3.34 14.46 21.73
N SER A 45 4.31 13.75 21.18
CA SER A 45 4.06 12.68 20.20
C SER A 45 3.22 11.56 20.80
N ALA A 46 3.46 11.16 22.05
CA ALA A 46 2.62 10.16 22.71
C ALA A 46 1.17 10.63 22.91
N SER A 47 0.94 11.93 23.08
CA SER A 47 -0.41 12.49 23.18
C SER A 47 -1.09 12.54 21.82
N LEU A 48 -0.36 12.91 20.78
CA LEU A 48 -0.82 12.88 19.39
C LEU A 48 -1.17 11.45 18.96
N MET A 49 -0.28 10.48 19.17
CA MET A 49 -0.56 9.06 18.87
C MET A 49 -1.83 8.54 19.55
N ARG A 50 -2.17 9.05 20.74
CA ARG A 50 -3.42 8.68 21.41
C ARG A 50 -4.65 9.31 20.76
N SER A 51 -4.60 10.55 20.28
CA SER A 51 -5.71 11.15 19.53
C SER A 51 -5.90 10.45 18.20
N GLU A 52 -4.83 10.25 17.44
CA GLU A 52 -4.88 9.58 16.13
C GLU A 52 -5.40 8.15 16.25
N LYS A 53 -5.00 7.42 17.29
CA LYS A 53 -5.53 6.07 17.56
C LYS A 53 -7.04 6.08 17.80
N ILE A 54 -7.54 7.08 18.53
CA ILE A 54 -8.98 7.22 18.77
C ILE A 54 -9.69 7.55 17.47
N GLU A 55 -9.14 8.44 16.66
CA GLU A 55 -9.69 8.82 15.35
C GLU A 55 -9.69 7.64 14.37
N ALA A 56 -8.60 6.89 14.26
CA ALA A 56 -8.49 5.69 13.43
C ALA A 56 -9.48 4.58 13.84
N LEU A 57 -9.89 4.52 15.12
CA LEU A 57 -10.97 3.63 15.56
C LEU A 57 -12.35 4.10 15.14
N HIS A 58 -12.54 5.42 14.99
CA HIS A 58 -13.79 6.01 14.51
C HIS A 58 -13.91 5.95 12.99
N ASN A 59 -12.79 6.07 12.27
CA ASN A 59 -12.70 5.98 10.83
C ASN A 59 -11.68 4.92 10.41
N PRO A 60 -12.02 3.62 10.53
CA PRO A 60 -11.10 2.55 10.17
C PRO A 60 -10.83 2.58 8.67
N ASN A 61 -9.56 2.54 8.28
CA ASN A 61 -9.19 2.47 6.87
C ASN A 61 -9.69 1.11 6.30
N PRO A 62 -10.56 1.11 5.27
CA PRO A 62 -11.09 -0.13 4.68
C PRO A 62 -10.01 -1.02 4.05
N ASN A 63 -8.85 -0.43 3.75
CA ASN A 63 -7.74 -1.08 3.09
C ASN A 63 -6.69 -1.64 4.07
N SER A 64 -6.84 -1.42 5.38
CA SER A 64 -5.89 -1.88 6.39
C SER A 64 -5.87 -3.41 6.50
N LEU A 65 -4.68 -3.99 6.67
CA LEU A 65 -4.50 -5.44 6.89
C LEU A 65 -5.35 -5.99 8.03
N PHE A 66 -5.66 -5.17 9.05
CA PHE A 66 -6.46 -5.58 10.20
C PHE A 66 -7.73 -4.72 10.35
N ALA A 67 -8.86 -5.39 10.54
CA ALA A 67 -10.10 -4.72 10.93
C ALA A 67 -10.10 -4.51 12.45
N TYR A 68 -10.17 -3.24 12.88
CA TYR A 68 -10.22 -2.87 14.28
C TYR A 68 -11.67 -2.60 14.69
N LYS A 69 -12.18 -3.35 15.67
CA LYS A 69 -13.49 -3.08 16.29
C LYS A 69 -13.31 -2.69 17.74
N ARG A 70 -14.08 -1.69 18.18
CA ARG A 70 -14.16 -1.33 19.59
C ARG A 70 -15.03 -2.34 20.32
N GLY A 71 -14.42 -3.12 21.21
CA GLY A 71 -15.13 -3.98 22.15
C GLY A 71 -15.99 -3.17 23.11
N SER A 72 -17.00 -3.81 23.70
CA SER A 72 -17.99 -3.19 24.60
C SER A 72 -17.39 -2.48 25.83
N ARG A 73 -16.14 -2.78 26.18
CA ARG A 73 -15.40 -2.19 27.32
C ARG A 73 -14.33 -1.17 26.92
N GLY A 74 -14.27 -0.80 25.64
CA GLY A 74 -13.22 0.09 25.10
C GLY A 74 -11.91 -0.62 24.74
N GLU A 75 -11.89 -1.95 24.79
CA GLU A 75 -10.79 -2.76 24.28
C GLU A 75 -10.79 -2.73 22.74
N ILE A 76 -9.62 -2.59 22.13
CA ILE A 76 -9.47 -2.67 20.67
C ILE A 76 -9.36 -4.15 20.35
N LEU A 77 -10.47 -4.74 19.91
CA LEU A 77 -10.52 -6.13 19.47
C LEU A 77 -10.28 -6.13 17.96
N ALA A 78 -9.12 -6.65 17.55
CA ALA A 78 -8.95 -6.97 16.15
C ALA A 78 -9.81 -8.20 15.85
N GLU A 79 -10.67 -8.11 14.84
CA GLU A 79 -11.37 -9.29 14.35
C GLU A 79 -10.32 -10.27 13.82
N GLU A 80 -10.42 -11.54 14.24
CA GLU A 80 -9.56 -12.65 13.82
C GLU A 80 -9.51 -12.71 12.28
N LYS A 81 -8.51 -12.06 11.70
CA LYS A 81 -7.79 -12.64 10.58
C LYS A 81 -6.51 -13.21 11.17
N ASP A 82 -6.46 -14.53 11.16
CA ASP A 82 -5.33 -15.35 11.52
C ASP A 82 -4.04 -14.80 10.89
N GLU A 83 -2.93 -15.05 11.59
CA GLU A 83 -1.57 -14.61 11.28
C GLU A 83 -1.24 -13.22 11.85
N VAL A 84 -0.95 -13.19 13.15
CA VAL A 84 -0.13 -12.11 13.72
C VAL A 84 1.32 -12.54 13.56
N PRO A 85 2.25 -11.66 13.16
CA PRO A 85 3.63 -12.05 12.98
C PRO A 85 4.17 -12.67 14.27
N THR A 86 5.05 -13.67 14.12
CA THR A 86 5.63 -14.37 15.27
C THR A 86 6.96 -13.75 15.69
N THR A 87 7.63 -13.07 14.75
CA THR A 87 8.94 -12.44 14.94
C THR A 87 8.90 -10.93 14.68
N LYS A 88 9.90 -10.22 15.22
CA LYS A 88 10.08 -8.77 15.02
C LYS A 88 10.37 -8.46 13.54
N GLU A 89 11.12 -9.34 12.90
CA GLU A 89 11.52 -9.26 11.49
C GLU A 89 10.29 -9.37 10.58
N GLU A 90 9.44 -10.38 10.77
CA GLU A 90 8.18 -10.53 10.03
C GLU A 90 7.25 -9.32 10.24
N GLY A 91 7.13 -8.84 11.49
CA GLY A 91 6.35 -7.64 11.78
C GLY A 91 6.84 -6.41 11.02
N ARG A 92 8.16 -6.24 10.90
CA ARG A 92 8.77 -5.16 10.13
C ARG A 92 8.57 -5.34 8.63
N GLU A 93 8.70 -6.55 8.10
CA GLU A 93 8.46 -6.81 6.67
C GLU A 93 7.02 -6.51 6.29
N TRP A 94 6.06 -6.94 7.10
CA TRP A 94 4.64 -6.68 6.86
C TRP A 94 4.31 -5.19 6.97
N TRP A 95 4.94 -4.48 7.91
CA TRP A 95 4.81 -3.04 8.02
C TRP A 95 5.32 -2.33 6.76
N VAL A 96 6.51 -2.71 6.29
CA VAL A 96 7.09 -2.15 5.06
C VAL A 96 6.23 -2.48 3.84
N ASP A 97 5.71 -3.70 3.75
CA ASP A 97 4.85 -4.09 2.64
C ASP A 97 3.53 -3.31 2.64
N GLU A 98 2.85 -3.17 3.78
CA GLU A 98 1.61 -2.38 3.84
C GLU A 98 1.85 -0.91 3.52
N MET A 99 2.90 -0.30 4.07
CA MET A 99 3.25 1.09 3.75
C MET A 99 3.58 1.23 2.26
N ARG A 100 4.24 0.23 1.65
CA ARG A 100 4.47 0.19 0.20
C ARG A 100 3.16 0.08 -0.58
N GLN A 101 2.22 -0.78 -0.15
CA GLN A 101 0.92 -0.91 -0.83
C GLN A 101 0.08 0.37 -0.73
N ARG A 102 0.11 1.05 0.43
CA ARG A 102 -0.51 2.38 0.58
C ARG A 102 0.14 3.38 -0.37
N PHE A 103 1.47 3.41 -0.41
CA PHE A 103 2.20 4.27 -1.32
C PHE A 103 1.80 4.02 -2.78
N LEU A 104 1.79 2.77 -3.22
CA LEU A 104 1.43 2.40 -4.59
C LEU A 104 -0.04 2.69 -4.95
N ARG A 105 -0.92 2.75 -3.95
CA ARG A 105 -2.34 3.05 -4.16
C ARG A 105 -2.62 4.54 -4.32
N GLY A 106 -1.71 5.40 -3.87
CA GLY A 106 -1.96 6.84 -3.81
C GLY A 106 -2.67 7.29 -2.52
N ASP A 107 -2.72 6.44 -1.49
CA ASP A 107 -3.42 6.71 -0.23
C ASP A 107 -2.53 7.45 0.80
N ASP A 108 -1.32 7.86 0.43
CA ASP A 108 -0.40 8.61 1.31
C ASP A 108 -0.57 10.13 1.14
N ASP A 109 -1.31 10.75 2.06
CA ASP A 109 -1.57 12.20 2.05
C ASP A 109 -0.31 13.06 2.27
N ASP A 110 0.75 12.49 2.85
CA ASP A 110 2.01 13.21 3.09
C ASP A 110 2.89 13.29 1.84
N PHE A 111 2.64 12.44 0.83
CA PHE A 111 3.40 12.40 -0.41
C PHE A 111 2.66 13.09 -1.57
N ASP A 112 3.30 14.06 -2.21
CA ASP A 112 2.74 14.72 -3.41
C ASP A 112 2.97 13.86 -4.66
N TYR A 113 2.05 12.96 -4.95
CA TYR A 113 2.07 12.08 -6.12
C TYR A 113 2.17 12.81 -7.45
N ARG A 114 1.72 14.07 -7.53
CA ARG A 114 1.81 14.87 -8.76
C ARG A 114 3.25 15.08 -9.20
N THR A 115 4.19 15.04 -8.27
CA THR A 115 5.63 15.18 -8.56
C THR A 115 6.21 13.98 -9.30
N VAL A 116 5.54 12.83 -9.24
CA VAL A 116 5.98 11.59 -9.91
C VAL A 116 5.09 11.33 -11.12
N ASP A 117 3.77 11.35 -10.96
CA ASP A 117 2.80 11.00 -12.01
C ASP A 117 2.79 11.98 -13.20
N GLY A 118 3.29 13.20 -13.01
CA GLY A 118 3.34 14.24 -14.05
C GLY A 118 4.75 14.66 -14.43
N SER A 119 5.75 13.84 -14.14
CA SER A 119 7.16 14.20 -14.32
C SER A 119 7.78 13.48 -15.51
N ASP A 120 7.98 14.22 -16.61
CA ASP A 120 8.72 13.81 -17.82
C ASP A 120 10.14 13.26 -17.54
N LYS A 121 10.70 13.49 -16.34
CA LYS A 121 11.99 12.91 -15.94
C LYS A 121 11.91 11.40 -15.67
N TYR A 122 10.75 10.94 -15.20
CA TYR A 122 10.51 9.54 -14.87
C TYR A 122 9.81 8.79 -16.00
N ASP A 123 9.17 9.53 -16.91
CA ASP A 123 8.65 9.01 -18.18
C ASP A 123 9.73 9.10 -19.25
N ASP A 124 10.44 8.01 -19.53
CA ASP A 124 11.38 7.94 -20.66
C ASP A 124 10.63 7.49 -21.92
N PRO A 125 10.26 8.40 -22.83
CA PRO A 125 9.45 8.07 -24.00
C PRO A 125 10.19 7.18 -25.00
N GLU A 126 11.53 7.14 -24.99
CA GLU A 126 12.28 6.21 -25.85
C GLU A 126 12.25 4.79 -25.28
N GLU A 127 12.45 4.63 -23.97
CA GLU A 127 12.38 3.32 -23.31
C GLU A 127 10.97 2.72 -23.42
N GLU A 128 9.91 3.51 -23.24
CA GLU A 128 8.53 3.05 -23.43
C GLU A 128 8.26 2.57 -24.87
N ARG A 129 8.80 3.30 -25.86
CA ARG A 129 8.70 2.90 -27.27
C ARG A 129 9.43 1.60 -27.54
N ASP A 130 10.65 1.45 -27.05
CA ASP A 130 11.45 0.24 -27.27
C ASP A 130 10.79 -0.99 -26.61
N ILE A 131 10.21 -0.84 -25.43
CA ILE A 131 9.41 -1.89 -24.76
C ILE A 131 8.18 -2.25 -25.58
N GLN A 132 7.47 -1.24 -26.11
CA GLN A 132 6.29 -1.43 -26.93
C GLN A 132 6.62 -2.13 -28.26
N ASP A 133 7.66 -1.68 -28.96
CA ASP A 133 8.14 -2.29 -30.20
C ASP A 133 8.52 -3.77 -29.95
N ALA A 134 9.23 -4.07 -28.86
CA ALA A 134 9.56 -5.44 -28.45
C ALA A 134 8.33 -6.29 -28.10
N TYR A 135 7.32 -5.70 -27.45
CA TYR A 135 6.05 -6.37 -27.17
C TYR A 135 5.32 -6.74 -28.46
N PHE A 136 5.24 -5.82 -29.42
CA PHE A 136 4.62 -6.07 -30.72
C PHE A 136 5.38 -7.12 -31.55
N ASP A 137 6.71 -7.05 -31.59
CA ASP A 137 7.55 -8.03 -32.28
C ASP A 137 7.45 -9.43 -31.65
N SER A 138 7.21 -9.50 -30.33
CA SER A 138 7.00 -10.77 -29.61
C SER A 138 5.61 -11.37 -29.78
N MET A 139 4.65 -10.59 -30.28
CA MET A 139 3.28 -11.05 -30.50
C MET A 139 3.24 -11.84 -31.80
N GLU A 140 2.97 -13.15 -31.71
CA GLU A 140 2.62 -13.92 -32.90
C GLU A 140 1.32 -13.34 -33.47
N PRO A 141 1.30 -12.96 -34.76
CA PRO A 141 0.10 -12.39 -35.33
C PRO A 141 -1.04 -13.42 -35.35
N ASP A 142 -2.11 -13.16 -34.61
CA ASP A 142 -3.33 -13.99 -34.60
C ASP A 142 -4.06 -14.04 -35.97
N TRP A 143 -3.58 -13.26 -36.94
CA TRP A 143 -4.06 -13.30 -38.32
C TRP A 143 -3.39 -14.40 -39.17
N ASP A 144 -2.23 -14.93 -38.75
CA ASP A 144 -1.47 -15.92 -39.52
C ASP A 144 -1.81 -17.39 -39.18
N THR A 145 -2.74 -17.62 -38.24
CA THR A 145 -3.50 -18.89 -38.23
C THR A 145 -4.60 -18.79 -39.27
N ASP A 146 -4.19 -19.00 -40.52
CA ASP A 146 -4.68 -20.06 -41.40
C ASP A 146 -4.22 -19.76 -42.83
N GLY A 147 -3.16 -20.45 -43.25
CA GLY A 147 -2.92 -20.67 -44.67
C GLY A 147 -4.16 -21.32 -45.30
N GLU A 148 -4.50 -20.86 -46.51
CA GLU A 148 -5.56 -21.40 -47.37
C GLU A 148 -7.00 -20.99 -47.01
N GLY A 149 -7.49 -19.90 -47.60
CA GLY A 149 -8.82 -19.84 -48.22
C GLY A 149 -10.07 -20.21 -47.40
N GLY A 150 -10.01 -20.18 -46.07
CA GLY A 150 -11.13 -20.48 -45.19
C GLY A 150 -11.79 -19.20 -44.67
N GLU A 151 -12.99 -18.91 -45.15
CA GLU A 151 -13.85 -17.83 -44.67
C GLU A 151 -14.09 -17.97 -43.15
N LYS A 152 -13.49 -17.10 -42.33
CA LYS A 152 -13.76 -17.04 -40.89
C LYS A 152 -15.22 -16.60 -40.71
N ILE A 153 -16.08 -17.51 -40.26
CA ILE A 153 -17.48 -17.21 -39.95
C ILE A 153 -17.50 -16.24 -38.76
N LEU A 154 -17.76 -14.97 -39.05
CA LEU A 154 -17.96 -13.92 -38.03
C LEU A 154 -19.27 -14.23 -37.28
N THR A 155 -19.18 -14.86 -36.11
CA THR A 155 -20.33 -15.15 -35.22
C THR A 155 -20.76 -13.94 -34.38
N GLY A 156 -20.74 -12.76 -35.00
CA GLY A 156 -20.91 -11.47 -34.32
C GLY A 156 -21.86 -10.51 -35.04
N GLU A 157 -22.95 -11.00 -35.62
CA GLU A 157 -24.08 -10.13 -36.01
C GLU A 157 -24.77 -9.59 -34.75
N THR A 158 -24.29 -8.48 -34.20
CA THR A 158 -25.14 -7.64 -33.34
C THR A 158 -25.73 -6.53 -34.20
N GLY A 159 -26.69 -6.93 -35.04
CA GLY A 159 -27.51 -6.02 -35.82
C GLY A 159 -28.49 -5.28 -34.92
N ILE A 160 -28.12 -4.10 -34.44
CA ILE A 160 -29.06 -3.01 -34.11
C ILE A 160 -28.38 -1.69 -34.48
N GLN A 161 -28.74 -1.12 -35.63
CA GLN A 161 -28.52 0.29 -35.92
C GLN A 161 -29.81 1.02 -35.53
N ASP A 162 -29.81 1.68 -34.37
CA ASP A 162 -30.85 2.63 -34.00
C ASP A 162 -30.83 3.82 -34.97
N TYR A 163 -32.01 4.19 -35.48
CA TYR A 163 -32.25 5.38 -36.28
C TYR A 163 -33.16 6.34 -35.51
#